data_AF-A0A226NI73-F1
#
_entry.id   AF-A0A226NI73-F1
#
_cell.length_a   1.000
_cell.length_b   1.000
_cell.length_c   1.000
_cell.angle_alpha   90.00
_cell.angle_beta   90.00
_cell.angle_gamma   90.00
#
_symmetry.space_group_name_H-M   'P 1'
#
loop_
_entity.id
_entity.type
_entity.pdbx_description
1 polymer ?
#
loop_
_entity_poly.entity_id
_entity_poly.type
_entity_poly.pdbx_seq_one_letter_code
_entity_poly.pdbx_strand_id
1 'polypeptide(L)'
;MHPFGEEEAASLQRLFGFFCECVRSGRWELARACVPQLGRWRGDGPGKVEAILRALVACPAALRCEQNCSPWRTAWLWLLVLEKWLARNQKTVPVVLRRETEFLLFLEELQKDVSEEVLKELFEAFVCTQSRHAGDMKRGDDCSQRFSLNVVSALRKLLLRAPQRAQALLEFFQEDQGTHSLSLQQYCSLQNIFVEFLRDSLKSLQKLQCSSEISELDQRELVDIIYSVLSMVTFEVEHQADELQHLFRELLDVCWAEGSPLREEKLLSCMLRKRSRGLLNLFSSVLIEKTREKLLVSKSLVKGLFFFFLCFDFLFNNPF
;
A
#
# COMPACT_ATOMS: atom_id res chain seq x y z
N MET A 1 -12.44 -8.92 55.82
CA MET A 1 -13.23 -10.09 55.40
C MET A 1 -14.19 -9.61 54.34
N HIS A 2 -14.28 -10.31 53.21
CA HIS A 2 -15.30 -10.04 52.19
C HIS A 2 -16.59 -10.78 52.57
N PRO A 3 -17.77 -10.22 52.30
CA PRO A 3 -19.01 -10.94 52.52
C PRO A 3 -19.03 -12.21 51.67
N PHE A 4 -19.53 -13.30 52.25
CA PHE A 4 -19.60 -14.61 51.60
C PHE A 4 -20.39 -14.50 50.29
N GLY A 5 -19.79 -14.95 49.18
CA GLY A 5 -20.36 -14.83 47.82
C GLY A 5 -19.82 -13.69 46.95
N GLU A 6 -19.08 -12.73 47.52
CA GLU A 6 -18.42 -11.65 46.74
C GLU A 6 -16.92 -11.91 46.45
N GLU A 7 -16.41 -13.06 46.86
CA GLU A 7 -14.99 -13.41 46.77
C GLU A 7 -14.46 -13.41 45.33
N GLU A 8 -15.28 -13.88 44.38
CA GLU A 8 -14.93 -13.88 42.95
C GLU A 8 -14.83 -12.45 42.42
N ALA A 9 -15.81 -11.59 42.73
CA ALA A 9 -15.81 -10.19 42.34
C ALA A 9 -14.62 -9.43 42.94
N ALA A 10 -14.33 -9.64 44.22
CA ALA A 10 -13.18 -9.05 44.89
C ALA A 10 -11.85 -9.55 44.31
N SER A 11 -11.77 -10.82 43.91
CA SER A 11 -10.59 -11.39 43.27
C SER A 11 -10.36 -10.80 41.88
N LEU A 12 -11.42 -10.61 41.09
CA LEU A 12 -11.35 -9.97 39.77
C LEU A 12 -10.99 -8.49 39.87
N GLN A 13 -11.47 -7.78 40.89
CA GLN A 13 -11.08 -6.40 41.14
C GLN A 13 -9.59 -6.27 41.49
N ARG A 14 -9.05 -7.19 42.30
CA ARG A 14 -7.60 -7.27 42.58
C ARG A 14 -6.80 -7.61 41.32
N LEU A 15 -7.27 -8.57 40.53
CA LEU A 15 -6.65 -8.93 39.26
C LEU A 15 -6.64 -7.74 38.29
N PHE A 16 -7.71 -6.94 38.26
CA PHE A 16 -7.76 -5.72 37.47
C PHE A 16 -6.72 -4.69 37.93
N GLY A 17 -6.55 -4.52 39.24
CA GLY A 17 -5.47 -3.70 39.81
C GLY A 17 -4.08 -4.18 39.36
N PHE A 18 -3.83 -5.48 39.48
CA PHE A 18 -2.58 -6.10 39.03
C PHE A 18 -2.35 -5.95 37.52
N PHE A 19 -3.40 -6.09 36.71
CA PHE A 19 -3.36 -5.83 35.27
C PHE A 19 -2.93 -4.40 34.97
N CYS A 20 -3.55 -3.40 35.64
CA CYS A 20 -3.20 -1.99 35.46
C CYS A 20 -1.75 -1.72 35.87
N GLU A 21 -1.27 -2.32 36.95
CA GLU A 21 0.13 -2.22 37.37
C GLU A 21 1.08 -2.84 36.35
N CYS A 22 0.75 -4.01 35.80
CA CYS A 22 1.55 -4.65 34.77
C CYS A 22 1.64 -3.78 33.51
N VAL A 23 0.52 -3.21 33.07
CA VAL A 23 0.46 -2.26 31.94
C VAL A 23 1.34 -1.03 32.19
N ARG A 24 1.21 -0.38 33.35
CA ARG A 24 2.04 0.80 33.69
C ARG A 24 3.52 0.48 33.80
N SER A 25 3.85 -0.76 34.17
CA SER A 25 5.23 -1.21 34.35
C SER A 25 5.85 -1.77 33.07
N GLY A 26 5.11 -1.87 31.95
CA GLY A 26 5.58 -2.51 30.72
C GLY A 26 5.67 -4.04 30.77
N ARG A 27 5.07 -4.69 31.79
CA ARG A 27 5.07 -6.15 31.95
C ARG A 27 3.98 -6.79 31.08
N TRP A 28 4.17 -6.72 29.76
CA TRP A 28 3.13 -7.02 28.77
C TRP A 28 2.60 -8.45 28.82
N GLU A 29 3.47 -9.44 29.01
CA GLU A 29 3.04 -10.86 29.09
C GLU A 29 2.18 -11.13 30.32
N LEU A 30 2.53 -10.55 31.48
CA LEU A 30 1.73 -10.69 32.70
C LEU A 30 0.39 -9.96 32.56
N ALA A 31 0.39 -8.75 31.97
CA ALA A 31 -0.84 -8.04 31.69
C ALA A 31 -1.76 -8.86 30.75
N ARG A 32 -1.20 -9.43 29.69
CA ARG A 32 -1.94 -10.26 28.72
C ARG A 32 -2.53 -11.51 29.37
N ALA A 33 -1.81 -12.16 30.28
CA ALA A 33 -2.28 -13.34 31.01
C ALA A 33 -3.52 -13.06 31.89
N CYS A 34 -3.71 -11.82 32.33
CA CYS A 34 -4.87 -11.41 33.13
C CYS A 34 -6.16 -11.32 32.30
N VAL A 35 -6.05 -10.95 31.01
CA VAL A 35 -7.19 -10.59 30.14
C VAL A 35 -8.25 -11.71 30.03
N PRO A 36 -7.91 -13.00 29.85
CA PRO A 36 -8.92 -14.05 29.76
C PRO A 36 -9.79 -14.18 31.02
N GLN A 37 -9.22 -13.98 32.21
CA GLN A 37 -9.93 -14.05 33.48
C GLN A 37 -10.76 -12.80 33.72
N LEU A 38 -10.23 -11.62 33.37
CA LEU A 38 -10.97 -10.36 33.43
C LEU A 38 -12.20 -10.34 32.51
N GLY A 39 -12.20 -11.13 31.45
CA GLY A 39 -13.37 -11.32 30.57
C GLY A 39 -14.55 -12.03 31.24
N ARG A 40 -14.36 -12.68 32.39
CA ARG A 40 -15.44 -13.33 33.17
C ARG A 40 -16.11 -12.36 34.13
N TRP A 41 -15.55 -11.16 34.29
CA TRP A 41 -16.05 -10.17 35.23
C TRP A 41 -17.43 -9.68 34.80
N ARG A 42 -18.41 -9.77 35.71
CA ARG A 42 -19.77 -9.23 35.51
C ARG A 42 -19.81 -7.76 35.96
N GLY A 43 -20.68 -6.97 35.34
CA GLY A 43 -20.85 -5.55 35.67
C GLY A 43 -20.01 -4.62 34.79
N ASP A 44 -19.43 -3.58 35.38
CA ASP A 44 -18.71 -2.51 34.67
C ASP A 44 -17.26 -2.87 34.28
N GLY A 45 -16.72 -3.93 34.88
CA GLY A 45 -15.35 -4.40 34.70
C GLY A 45 -14.92 -4.61 33.25
N PRO A 46 -15.68 -5.36 32.43
CA PRO A 46 -15.37 -5.57 31.03
C PRO A 46 -15.24 -4.26 30.24
N GLY A 47 -16.07 -3.27 30.53
CA GLY A 47 -16.00 -1.96 29.87
C GLY A 47 -14.70 -1.22 30.17
N LYS A 48 -14.23 -1.27 31.42
CA LYS A 48 -12.95 -0.69 31.84
C LYS A 48 -11.76 -1.37 31.17
N VAL A 49 -11.78 -2.70 31.09
CA VAL A 49 -10.75 -3.49 30.41
C VAL A 49 -10.73 -3.19 28.92
N GLU A 50 -11.90 -3.17 28.27
CA GLU A 50 -12.05 -2.83 26.85
C GLU A 50 -11.50 -1.42 26.54
N ALA A 51 -11.78 -0.43 27.40
CA ALA A 51 -11.28 0.93 27.26
C ALA A 51 -9.74 0.99 27.34
N ILE A 52 -9.13 0.26 28.29
CA ILE A 52 -7.67 0.18 28.40
C ILE A 52 -7.10 -0.50 27.15
N LEU A 53 -7.66 -1.63 26.71
CA LEU A 53 -7.20 -2.34 25.52
C LEU A 53 -7.25 -1.45 24.27
N ARG A 54 -8.31 -0.64 24.09
CA ARG A 54 -8.37 0.35 23.00
C ARG A 54 -7.29 1.42 23.13
N ALA A 55 -7.08 1.96 24.33
CA ALA A 55 -6.06 2.99 24.55
C ALA A 55 -4.64 2.47 24.29
N LEU A 56 -4.36 1.21 24.61
CA LEU A 56 -3.07 0.56 24.34
C LEU A 56 -2.77 0.47 22.83
N VAL A 57 -3.80 0.29 22.00
CA VAL A 57 -3.65 0.26 20.54
C VAL A 57 -3.58 1.66 19.95
N ALA A 58 -4.43 2.58 20.41
CA ALA A 58 -4.54 3.93 19.87
C ALA A 58 -3.39 4.87 20.27
N CYS A 59 -2.71 4.61 21.39
CA CYS A 59 -1.65 5.47 21.90
C CYS A 59 -0.36 4.70 22.21
N PRO A 60 0.26 4.07 21.20
CA PRO A 60 1.45 3.23 21.40
C PRO A 60 2.66 4.02 21.92
N ALA A 61 2.82 5.29 21.52
CA ALA A 61 3.90 6.15 21.98
C ALA A 61 3.85 6.45 23.49
N ALA A 62 2.67 6.30 24.13
CA ALA A 62 2.52 6.46 25.58
C ALA A 62 2.95 5.20 26.36
N LEU A 63 3.28 4.10 25.68
CA LEU A 63 3.66 2.83 26.30
C LEU A 63 5.14 2.79 26.63
N ARG A 64 5.45 2.30 27.84
CA ARG A 64 6.83 2.00 28.23
C ARG A 64 7.29 0.73 27.54
N CYS A 65 8.00 0.86 26.43
CA CYS A 65 8.67 -0.29 25.82
C CYS A 65 10.00 -0.59 26.51
N GLU A 66 10.22 -1.86 26.83
CA GLU A 66 11.55 -2.36 27.17
C GLU A 66 12.49 -2.20 25.96
N GLN A 67 13.79 -2.17 26.21
CA GLN A 67 14.84 -1.86 25.23
C GLN A 67 14.83 -2.71 23.94
N ASN A 68 14.07 -3.81 23.90
CA ASN A 68 13.97 -4.75 22.77
C ASN A 68 12.62 -4.74 22.05
N CYS A 69 11.66 -3.92 22.48
CA CYS A 69 10.31 -3.86 21.90
C CYS A 69 10.05 -2.48 21.29
N SER A 70 9.48 -2.43 20.09
CA SER A 70 8.99 -1.17 19.54
C SER A 70 7.58 -0.87 20.11
N PRO A 71 7.23 0.42 20.27
CA PRO A 71 5.86 0.84 20.60
C PRO A 71 4.81 0.25 19.65
N TRP A 72 5.12 0.16 18.36
CA TRP A 72 4.22 -0.31 17.31
C TRP A 72 3.97 -1.82 17.39
N ARG A 73 5.01 -2.63 17.63
CA ARG A 73 4.85 -4.07 17.89
C ARG A 73 4.02 -4.34 19.14
N THR A 74 4.19 -3.51 20.16
CA THR A 74 3.38 -3.59 21.38
C THR A 74 1.93 -3.23 21.08
N ALA A 75 1.67 -2.19 20.29
CA ALA A 75 0.33 -1.83 19.80
C ALA A 75 -0.32 -3.00 19.06
N TRP A 76 0.42 -3.65 18.15
CA TRP A 76 -0.03 -4.80 17.38
C TRP A 76 -0.37 -6.00 18.26
N LEU A 77 0.47 -6.32 19.24
CA LEU A 77 0.16 -7.36 20.23
C LEU A 77 -1.17 -7.07 20.92
N TRP A 78 -1.39 -5.83 21.35
CA TRP A 78 -2.62 -5.42 22.01
C TRP A 78 -3.81 -5.37 21.07
N LEU A 79 -3.62 -5.08 19.77
CA LEU A 79 -4.65 -5.17 18.74
C LEU A 79 -5.14 -6.62 18.63
N LEU A 80 -4.25 -7.61 18.56
CA LEU A 80 -4.63 -9.03 18.52
C LEU A 80 -5.37 -9.47 19.79
N VAL A 81 -5.01 -8.90 20.95
CA VAL A 81 -5.73 -9.15 22.21
C VAL A 81 -7.12 -8.50 22.18
N LEU A 82 -7.22 -7.27 21.68
CA LEU A 82 -8.48 -6.54 21.52
C LEU A 82 -9.42 -7.24 20.54
N GLU A 83 -8.92 -7.74 19.40
CA GLU A 83 -9.72 -8.52 18.45
C GLU A 83 -10.35 -9.74 19.11
N LYS A 84 -9.55 -10.50 19.87
CA LYS A 84 -10.05 -11.67 20.63
C LYS A 84 -11.04 -11.27 21.72
N TRP A 85 -10.82 -10.13 22.38
CA TRP A 85 -11.71 -9.60 23.40
C TRP A 85 -13.07 -9.21 22.80
N LEU A 86 -13.06 -8.46 21.69
CA LEU A 86 -14.27 -7.98 21.03
C LEU A 86 -15.04 -9.13 20.37
N ALA A 87 -14.37 -10.10 19.76
CA ALA A 87 -15.02 -11.26 19.15
C ALA A 87 -15.87 -12.05 20.16
N ARG A 88 -15.42 -12.19 21.42
CA ARG A 88 -16.22 -12.81 22.50
C ARG A 88 -17.50 -12.04 22.82
N ASN A 89 -17.50 -10.74 22.58
CA ASN A 89 -18.61 -9.83 22.82
C ASN A 89 -19.40 -9.53 21.53
N GLN A 90 -19.18 -10.29 20.45
CA GLN A 90 -19.81 -10.08 19.13
C GLN A 90 -19.56 -8.68 18.55
N LYS A 91 -18.41 -8.07 18.89
CA LYS A 91 -17.96 -6.76 18.37
C LYS A 91 -16.76 -6.97 17.45
N THR A 92 -16.53 -6.01 16.56
CA THR A 92 -15.34 -5.95 15.70
C THR A 92 -14.47 -4.75 16.06
N VAL A 93 -13.16 -4.84 15.77
CA VAL A 93 -12.26 -3.69 15.90
C VAL A 93 -12.59 -2.68 14.79
N PRO A 94 -12.60 -1.36 15.09
CA PRO A 94 -12.71 -0.35 14.05
C PRO A 94 -11.65 -0.52 12.97
N VAL A 95 -12.06 -0.56 11.69
CA VAL A 95 -11.16 -0.77 10.54
C VAL A 95 -10.04 0.28 10.50
N VAL A 96 -10.35 1.53 10.83
CA VAL A 96 -9.38 2.64 10.94
C VAL A 96 -8.26 2.31 11.93
N LEU A 97 -8.62 1.90 13.15
CA LEU A 97 -7.63 1.57 14.19
C LEU A 97 -6.72 0.41 13.77
N ARG A 98 -7.29 -0.59 13.09
CA ARG A 98 -6.54 -1.72 12.56
C ARG A 98 -5.59 -1.30 11.44
N ARG A 99 -6.10 -0.60 10.40
CA ARG A 99 -5.28 -0.12 9.28
C ARG A 99 -4.17 0.82 9.75
N GLU A 100 -4.46 1.71 10.70
CA GLU A 100 -3.44 2.60 11.27
C GLU A 100 -2.33 1.84 11.98
N THR A 101 -2.68 0.80 12.77
CA THR A 101 -1.68 -0.04 13.43
C THR A 101 -0.84 -0.82 12.40
N GLU A 102 -1.47 -1.37 11.36
CA GLU A 102 -0.78 -2.08 10.27
C GLU A 102 0.17 -1.14 9.52
N PHE A 103 -0.25 0.10 9.26
CA PHE A 103 0.57 1.11 8.58
C PHE A 103 1.78 1.54 9.43
N LEU A 104 1.60 1.76 10.73
CA LEU A 104 2.70 2.11 11.64
C LEU A 104 3.75 1.00 11.74
N LEU A 105 3.33 -0.26 11.78
CA LEU A 105 4.26 -1.40 11.70
C LEU A 105 5.03 -1.40 10.37
N PHE A 106 4.34 -1.13 9.27
CA PHE A 106 4.97 -1.05 7.95
C PHE A 106 6.00 0.10 7.88
N LEU A 107 5.70 1.27 8.46
CA LEU A 107 6.65 2.38 8.55
C LEU A 107 7.88 2.04 9.41
N GLU A 108 7.72 1.26 10.50
CA GLU A 108 8.85 0.77 11.29
C GLU A 108 9.79 -0.10 10.45
N GLU A 109 9.25 -0.96 9.58
CA GLU A 109 10.07 -1.77 8.67
C GLU A 109 10.77 -0.92 7.60
N LEU A 110 10.10 0.12 7.10
CA LEU A 110 10.64 1.07 6.12
C LEU A 110 11.74 1.98 6.69
N GLN A 111 11.82 2.17 8.01
CA GLN A 111 12.84 3.01 8.66
C GLN A 111 14.28 2.59 8.32
N LYS A 112 14.49 1.36 7.87
CA LYS A 112 15.80 0.89 7.40
C LYS A 112 16.23 1.50 6.06
N ASP A 113 15.27 1.90 5.24
CA ASP A 113 15.49 2.35 3.86
C ASP A 113 15.21 3.85 3.66
N VAL A 114 14.50 4.47 4.60
CA VAL A 114 13.87 5.79 4.46
C VAL A 114 14.10 6.65 5.71
N SER A 115 14.26 7.96 5.53
CA SER A 115 14.50 8.90 6.65
C SER A 115 13.24 9.18 7.47
N GLU A 116 13.41 9.62 8.72
CA GLU A 116 12.30 9.89 9.64
C GLU A 116 11.36 10.99 9.12
N GLU A 117 11.89 12.00 8.42
CA GLU A 117 11.11 13.08 7.82
C GLU A 117 10.16 12.56 6.74
N VAL A 118 10.65 11.64 5.90
CA VAL A 118 9.83 11.01 4.86
C VAL A 118 8.75 10.12 5.47
N LEU A 119 9.08 9.37 6.54
CA LEU A 119 8.08 8.55 7.24
C LEU A 119 6.98 9.40 7.90
N LYS A 120 7.34 10.56 8.47
CA LYS A 120 6.37 11.52 9.04
C LYS A 120 5.41 12.03 7.97
N GLU A 121 5.93 12.47 6.84
CA GLU A 121 5.12 12.96 5.72
C GLU A 121 4.18 11.87 5.17
N LEU A 122 4.67 10.63 5.03
CA LEU A 122 3.84 9.49 4.63
C LEU A 122 2.73 9.17 5.64
N PHE A 123 3.03 9.28 6.94
CA PHE A 123 2.05 9.11 8.00
C PHE A 123 1.00 10.22 8.01
N GLU A 124 1.40 11.47 7.88
CA GLU A 124 0.50 12.61 7.79
C GLU A 124 -0.44 12.48 6.59
N ALA A 125 0.09 12.09 5.43
CA ALA A 125 -0.72 11.80 4.25
C ALA A 125 -1.76 10.71 4.56
N PHE A 126 -1.33 9.57 5.10
CA PHE A 126 -2.21 8.45 5.45
C PHE A 126 -3.26 8.80 6.53
N VAL A 127 -2.96 9.65 7.50
CA VAL A 127 -3.96 10.12 8.47
C VAL A 127 -5.00 11.02 7.79
N CYS A 128 -4.57 11.86 6.85
CA CYS A 128 -5.47 12.70 6.08
C CYS A 128 -6.47 11.87 5.25
N THR A 129 -6.06 10.72 4.68
CA THR A 129 -7.01 9.84 3.96
C THR A 129 -8.08 9.26 4.87
N GLN A 130 -7.74 8.90 6.10
CA GLN A 130 -8.67 8.29 7.05
C GLN A 130 -9.57 9.28 7.80
N SER A 131 -9.27 10.58 7.76
CA SER A 131 -10.03 11.60 8.47
C SER A 131 -11.45 11.77 7.87
N ARG A 132 -12.44 11.09 8.48
CA ARG A 132 -13.87 11.14 8.08
C ARG A 132 -14.55 12.50 8.31
N HIS A 133 -13.84 13.51 8.79
CA HIS A 133 -14.46 14.76 9.25
C HIS A 133 -14.31 15.89 8.24
N ALA A 134 -15.19 15.85 7.24
CA ALA A 134 -15.73 17.06 6.64
C ALA A 134 -16.41 17.88 7.75
N GLY A 135 -15.72 18.88 8.32
CA GLY A 135 -16.36 19.80 9.27
C GLY A 135 -15.46 20.78 10.00
N ASP A 136 -14.25 20.38 10.44
CA ASP A 136 -13.51 21.19 11.42
C ASP A 136 -12.07 21.58 11.04
N MET A 137 -11.62 21.23 9.82
CA MET A 137 -10.49 21.94 9.23
C MET A 137 -11.03 23.25 8.65
N LYS A 138 -11.05 24.29 9.48
CA LYS A 138 -11.13 25.68 9.02
C LYS A 138 -10.20 25.84 7.82
N ARG A 139 -10.77 26.20 6.67
CA ARG A 139 -10.13 26.75 5.46
C ARG A 139 -8.62 26.98 5.64
N GLY A 140 -7.86 25.94 5.38
CA GLY A 140 -6.44 26.00 5.05
C GLY A 140 -6.32 25.28 3.71
N ASP A 141 -5.93 26.01 2.69
CA ASP A 141 -5.92 25.67 1.27
C ASP A 141 -4.88 24.59 0.88
N ASP A 142 -4.51 23.71 1.82
CA ASP A 142 -3.23 22.98 1.79
C ASP A 142 -3.35 21.44 1.78
N CYS A 143 -4.55 20.87 1.64
CA CYS A 143 -4.67 19.41 1.41
C CYS A 143 -4.31 18.99 -0.03
N SER A 144 -3.83 19.93 -0.86
CA SER A 144 -3.26 19.69 -2.18
C SER A 144 -1.76 19.37 -2.11
N GLN A 145 -1.34 18.66 -1.06
CA GLN A 145 0.08 18.38 -0.82
C GLN A 145 0.61 17.35 -1.81
N ARG A 146 1.27 17.86 -2.85
CA ARG A 146 2.27 17.08 -3.57
C ARG A 146 3.33 16.63 -2.56
N PHE A 147 3.70 15.36 -2.63
CA PHE A 147 4.81 14.85 -1.83
C PHE A 147 6.08 15.65 -2.07
N SER A 148 6.84 15.87 -1.00
CA SER A 148 8.12 16.54 -1.04
C SER A 148 9.11 15.82 -1.95
N LEU A 149 10.11 16.54 -2.43
CA LEU A 149 11.19 15.96 -3.23
C LEU A 149 11.92 14.84 -2.47
N ASN A 150 11.95 14.92 -1.13
CA ASN A 150 12.55 13.88 -0.29
C ASN A 150 11.74 12.58 -0.39
N VAL A 151 10.41 12.64 -0.23
CA VAL A 151 9.52 11.48 -0.41
C VAL A 151 9.65 10.92 -1.82
N VAL A 152 9.57 11.77 -2.86
CA VAL A 152 9.72 11.34 -4.25
C VAL A 152 11.04 10.60 -4.47
N SER A 153 12.15 11.14 -3.97
CA SER A 153 13.46 10.52 -4.10
C SER A 153 13.59 9.20 -3.32
N ALA A 154 12.98 9.13 -2.13
CA ALA A 154 12.98 7.95 -1.29
C ALA A 154 12.14 6.82 -1.91
N LEU A 155 10.95 7.14 -2.44
CA LEU A 155 10.09 6.19 -3.14
C LEU A 155 10.74 5.66 -4.41
N ARG A 156 11.43 6.51 -5.19
CA ARG A 156 12.21 6.06 -6.35
C ARG A 156 13.33 5.09 -5.96
N LYS A 157 14.04 5.36 -4.86
CA LYS A 157 15.06 4.42 -4.31
C LYS A 157 14.43 3.13 -3.81
N LEU A 158 13.26 3.21 -3.17
CA LEU A 158 12.51 2.05 -2.69
C LEU A 158 12.04 1.18 -3.85
N LEU A 159 11.59 1.77 -4.96
CA LEU A 159 11.21 1.05 -6.17
C LEU A 159 12.36 0.24 -6.78
N LEU A 160 13.58 0.80 -6.74
CA LEU A 160 14.78 0.12 -7.22
C LEU A 160 15.18 -1.06 -6.33
N ARG A 161 15.08 -0.90 -5.00
CA ARG A 161 15.60 -1.88 -4.03
C ARG A 161 14.58 -2.93 -3.60
N ALA A 162 13.34 -2.51 -3.41
CA ALA A 162 12.28 -3.31 -2.81
C ALA A 162 10.91 -2.87 -3.38
N PRO A 163 10.62 -3.17 -4.66
CA PRO A 163 9.37 -2.75 -5.29
C PRO A 163 8.13 -3.31 -4.54
N GLN A 164 8.27 -4.43 -3.82
CA GLN A 164 7.17 -5.04 -3.05
C GLN A 164 6.74 -4.16 -1.88
N ARG A 165 7.68 -3.47 -1.26
CA ARG A 165 7.38 -2.50 -0.20
C ARG A 165 6.71 -1.26 -0.80
N ALA A 166 7.18 -0.79 -1.95
CA ALA A 166 6.55 0.34 -2.64
C ALA A 166 5.10 0.01 -3.06
N GLN A 167 4.82 -1.23 -3.48
CA GLN A 167 3.46 -1.69 -3.76
C GLN A 167 2.61 -1.75 -2.48
N ALA A 168 3.11 -2.36 -1.40
CA ALA A 168 2.38 -2.42 -0.14
C ALA A 168 2.03 -1.02 0.38
N LEU A 169 2.94 -0.05 0.21
CA LEU A 169 2.65 1.36 0.50
C LEU A 169 1.45 1.86 -0.31
N LEU A 170 1.39 1.64 -1.63
CA LEU A 170 0.26 2.04 -2.45
C LEU A 170 -1.05 1.41 -1.99
N GLU A 171 -1.03 0.13 -1.61
CA GLU A 171 -2.21 -0.61 -1.15
C GLU A 171 -2.82 -0.01 0.14
N PHE A 172 -2.02 0.62 1.00
CA PHE A 172 -2.55 1.34 2.17
C PHE A 172 -3.35 2.60 1.80
N PHE A 173 -3.00 3.27 0.70
CA PHE A 173 -3.72 4.44 0.17
C PHE A 173 -4.87 4.05 -0.76
N GLN A 174 -4.90 2.79 -1.22
CA GLN A 174 -6.00 2.23 -1.98
C GLN A 174 -7.15 1.89 -1.01
N GLU A 175 -8.16 2.76 -0.92
CA GLU A 175 -9.35 2.52 -0.11
C GLU A 175 -10.41 1.70 -0.85
N ASP A 176 -11.13 0.86 -0.09
CA ASP A 176 -12.29 0.12 -0.57
C ASP A 176 -13.47 1.08 -0.81
N GLN A 177 -13.65 1.52 -2.06
CA GLN A 177 -14.94 1.90 -2.65
C GLN A 177 -15.80 2.88 -1.81
N GLY A 178 -15.17 3.89 -1.21
CA GLY A 178 -15.84 4.98 -0.50
C GLY A 178 -15.36 6.34 -1.01
N THR A 179 -16.28 7.12 -1.56
CA THR A 179 -16.14 8.42 -2.24
C THR A 179 -15.38 9.49 -1.44
N HIS A 180 -14.06 9.37 -1.25
CA HIS A 180 -13.23 10.36 -0.57
C HIS A 180 -12.22 10.96 -1.55
N SER A 181 -12.49 12.18 -2.04
CA SER A 181 -11.65 12.88 -3.02
C SER A 181 -10.20 13.07 -2.58
N LEU A 182 -9.94 13.24 -1.27
CA LEU A 182 -8.59 13.40 -0.73
C LEU A 182 -7.79 12.10 -0.73
N SER A 183 -8.41 10.97 -0.39
CA SER A 183 -7.76 9.64 -0.48
C SER A 183 -7.32 9.35 -1.91
N LEU A 184 -8.22 9.64 -2.86
CA LEU A 184 -8.00 9.48 -4.28
C LEU A 184 -6.89 10.40 -4.81
N GLN A 185 -6.85 11.66 -4.36
CA GLN A 185 -5.82 12.61 -4.74
C GLN A 185 -4.42 12.17 -4.27
N GLN A 186 -4.31 11.68 -3.03
CA GLN A 186 -3.02 11.22 -2.50
C GLN A 186 -2.57 9.91 -3.16
N TYR A 187 -3.50 8.98 -3.39
CA TYR A 187 -3.24 7.76 -4.14
C TYR A 187 -2.75 8.10 -5.56
N CYS A 188 -3.44 8.99 -6.28
CA CYS A 188 -3.02 9.47 -7.60
C CYS A 188 -1.63 10.13 -7.55
N SER A 189 -1.37 10.93 -6.52
CA SER A 189 -0.07 11.60 -6.34
C SER A 189 1.06 10.59 -6.10
N LEU A 190 0.82 9.56 -5.30
CA LEU A 190 1.77 8.45 -5.14
C LEU A 190 1.95 7.71 -6.46
N GLN A 191 0.87 7.29 -7.11
CA GLN A 191 0.91 6.54 -8.37
C GLN A 191 1.68 7.28 -9.47
N ASN A 192 1.53 8.60 -9.56
CA ASN A 192 2.29 9.44 -10.48
C ASN A 192 3.80 9.35 -10.29
N ILE A 193 4.29 9.17 -9.05
CA ILE A 193 5.73 8.98 -8.79
C ILE A 193 6.23 7.70 -9.47
N PHE A 194 5.41 6.65 -9.51
CA PHE A 194 5.73 5.37 -10.11
C PHE A 194 5.67 5.45 -11.64
N VAL A 195 4.67 6.18 -12.19
CA VAL A 195 4.58 6.46 -13.63
C VAL A 195 5.79 7.24 -14.10
N GLU A 196 6.15 8.33 -13.42
CA GLU A 196 7.32 9.15 -13.75
C GLU A 196 8.63 8.37 -13.61
N PHE A 197 8.74 7.51 -12.60
CA PHE A 197 9.89 6.60 -12.46
C PHE A 197 10.03 5.66 -13.67
N LEU A 198 8.92 5.09 -14.16
CA LEU A 198 8.94 4.23 -15.34
C LEU A 198 9.35 5.01 -16.60
N ARG A 199 8.81 6.23 -16.81
CA ARG A 199 9.19 7.10 -17.93
C ARG A 199 10.68 7.44 -17.89
N ASP A 200 11.21 7.82 -16.74
CA ASP A 200 12.64 8.11 -16.55
C ASP A 200 13.51 6.87 -16.80
N SER A 201 13.03 5.69 -16.40
CA SER A 201 13.70 4.41 -16.67
C SER A 201 13.73 4.09 -18.17
N LEU A 202 12.63 4.34 -18.89
CA LEU A 202 12.58 4.14 -20.35
C LEU A 202 13.50 5.10 -21.11
N LYS A 203 13.52 6.39 -20.71
CA LYS A 203 14.45 7.38 -21.28
C LYS A 203 15.90 6.98 -21.02
N SER A 204 16.19 6.45 -19.84
CA SER A 204 17.53 5.95 -19.50
C SER A 204 17.88 4.75 -20.38
N LEU A 205 16.96 3.79 -20.55
CA LEU A 205 17.16 2.62 -21.41
C LEU A 205 17.44 3.01 -22.86
N GLN A 206 16.71 3.99 -23.40
CA GLN A 206 16.95 4.54 -24.75
C GLN A 206 18.35 5.17 -24.87
N LYS A 207 18.80 5.94 -23.86
CA LYS A 207 20.16 6.50 -23.86
C LYS A 207 21.24 5.41 -23.83
N LEU A 208 21.00 4.34 -23.07
CA LEU A 208 21.89 3.18 -23.01
C LEU A 208 21.98 2.43 -24.34
N GLN A 209 20.91 2.40 -25.13
CA GLN A 209 20.92 1.80 -26.48
C GLN A 209 21.73 2.62 -27.49
N CYS A 210 21.70 3.96 -27.37
CA CYS A 210 22.43 4.85 -28.27
C CYS A 210 23.93 4.99 -27.95
N SER A 211 24.37 4.55 -26.76
CA SER A 211 25.76 4.70 -26.31
C SER A 211 26.52 3.37 -26.43
N SER A 212 27.55 3.35 -27.26
CA SER A 212 28.31 2.14 -27.67
C SER A 212 29.18 1.51 -26.56
N GLU A 213 29.26 2.11 -25.37
CA GLU A 213 30.28 1.76 -24.36
C GLU A 213 29.74 1.20 -23.03
N ILE A 214 28.44 0.88 -22.94
CA ILE A 214 27.81 0.52 -21.66
C ILE A 214 27.58 -0.99 -21.52
N SER A 215 27.78 -1.50 -20.31
CA SER A 215 27.65 -2.91 -19.93
C SER A 215 26.25 -3.45 -20.22
N GLU A 216 26.14 -4.58 -20.93
CA GLU A 216 24.88 -5.33 -21.11
C GLU A 216 24.19 -5.67 -19.79
N LEU A 217 24.96 -5.73 -18.70
CA LEU A 217 24.47 -5.96 -17.34
C LEU A 217 23.54 -4.83 -16.89
N ASP A 218 23.92 -3.57 -17.11
CA ASP A 218 23.16 -2.39 -16.68
C ASP A 218 21.83 -2.28 -17.44
N GLN A 219 21.83 -2.66 -18.72
CA GLN A 219 20.62 -2.71 -19.54
C GLN A 219 19.65 -3.80 -19.06
N ARG A 220 20.16 -4.98 -18.73
CA ARG A 220 19.34 -6.10 -18.24
C ARG A 220 18.70 -5.77 -16.90
N GLU A 221 19.47 -5.20 -15.97
CA GLU A 221 18.97 -4.78 -14.66
C GLU A 221 17.83 -3.76 -14.79
N LEU A 222 18.00 -2.76 -15.66
CA LEU A 222 16.98 -1.74 -15.88
C LEU A 222 15.69 -2.32 -16.50
N VAL A 223 15.83 -3.26 -17.42
CA VAL A 223 14.69 -3.99 -18.03
C VAL A 223 13.95 -4.82 -16.99
N ASP A 224 14.66 -5.52 -16.12
CA ASP A 224 14.06 -6.32 -15.05
C ASP A 224 13.34 -5.43 -14.03
N ILE A 225 13.90 -4.25 -13.70
CA ILE A 225 13.23 -3.23 -12.87
C ILE A 225 11.93 -2.76 -13.54
N ILE A 226 11.97 -2.42 -14.83
CA ILE A 226 10.78 -1.97 -15.57
C ILE A 226 9.69 -3.05 -15.52
N TYR A 227 10.02 -4.31 -15.81
CA TYR A 227 9.04 -5.40 -15.73
C TYR A 227 8.54 -5.65 -14.32
N SER A 228 9.41 -5.58 -13.31
CA SER A 228 9.02 -5.73 -11.92
C SER A 228 8.00 -4.67 -11.53
N VAL A 229 8.30 -3.39 -11.74
CA VAL A 229 7.40 -2.28 -11.39
C VAL A 229 6.10 -2.36 -12.22
N LEU A 230 6.19 -2.64 -13.52
CA LEU A 230 5.02 -2.84 -14.38
C LEU A 230 4.17 -4.05 -14.01
N SER A 231 4.72 -5.06 -13.34
CA SER A 231 3.94 -6.20 -12.84
C SER A 231 3.25 -5.92 -11.51
N MET A 232 3.68 -4.89 -10.79
CA MET A 232 3.33 -4.66 -9.39
C MET A 232 2.39 -3.48 -9.15
N VAL A 233 2.57 -2.38 -9.88
CA VAL A 233 1.78 -1.15 -9.64
C VAL A 233 0.34 -1.31 -10.11
N THR A 234 -0.63 -1.45 -9.22
CA THR A 234 -2.04 -1.35 -9.59
C THR A 234 -2.29 0.07 -10.12
N PHE A 235 -2.79 0.18 -11.34
CA PHE A 235 -3.10 1.48 -11.95
C PHE A 235 -4.62 1.67 -11.97
N GLU A 236 -5.10 2.78 -11.41
CA GLU A 236 -6.51 3.14 -11.51
C GLU A 236 -6.75 3.93 -12.78
N VAL A 237 -7.35 3.26 -13.76
CA VAL A 237 -7.53 3.80 -15.11
C VAL A 237 -8.57 4.94 -15.15
N GLU A 238 -9.50 4.98 -14.20
CA GLU A 238 -10.59 5.96 -14.18
C GLU A 238 -10.09 7.40 -13.97
N HIS A 239 -8.96 7.59 -13.28
CA HIS A 239 -8.48 8.90 -12.84
C HIS A 239 -7.13 9.33 -13.44
N GLN A 240 -6.40 8.40 -14.08
CA GLN A 240 -5.07 8.66 -14.69
C GLN A 240 -4.96 8.11 -16.12
N ALA A 241 -6.08 8.09 -16.86
CA ALA A 241 -6.12 7.50 -18.20
C ALA A 241 -5.06 8.13 -19.12
N ASP A 242 -4.90 9.46 -19.11
CA ASP A 242 -3.99 10.18 -20.02
C ASP A 242 -2.52 9.88 -19.69
N GLU A 243 -2.12 9.94 -18.42
CA GLU A 243 -0.75 9.64 -18.00
C GLU A 243 -0.35 8.20 -18.34
N LEU A 244 -1.29 7.26 -18.15
CA LEU A 244 -1.10 5.85 -18.47
C LEU A 244 -1.07 5.60 -19.97
N GLN A 245 -1.92 6.26 -20.76
CA GLN A 245 -1.88 6.18 -22.23
C GLN A 245 -0.52 6.63 -22.76
N HIS A 246 -0.01 7.76 -22.26
CA HIS A 246 1.32 8.25 -22.63
C HIS A 246 2.43 7.27 -22.23
N LEU A 247 2.37 6.71 -21.02
CA LEU A 247 3.34 5.69 -20.59
C LEU A 247 3.30 4.45 -21.48
N PHE A 248 2.11 3.93 -21.82
CA PHE A 248 1.96 2.78 -22.69
C PHE A 248 2.45 3.06 -24.12
N ARG A 249 2.23 4.28 -24.61
CA ARG A 249 2.75 4.72 -25.90
C ARG A 249 4.29 4.73 -25.91
N GLU A 250 4.91 5.29 -24.89
CA GLU A 250 6.38 5.29 -24.73
C GLU A 250 6.95 3.87 -24.59
N LEU A 251 6.27 3.00 -23.82
CA LEU A 251 6.66 1.60 -23.67
C LEU A 251 6.69 0.86 -25.01
N LEU A 252 5.66 1.03 -25.84
CA LEU A 252 5.59 0.43 -27.17
C LEU A 252 6.65 1.01 -28.12
N ASP A 253 6.92 2.31 -28.03
CA ASP A 253 7.98 2.95 -28.82
C ASP A 253 9.37 2.38 -28.50
N VAL A 254 9.67 2.19 -27.22
CA VAL A 254 10.93 1.55 -26.80
C VAL A 254 10.92 0.07 -27.16
N CYS A 255 9.80 -0.64 -26.97
CA CYS A 255 9.68 -2.07 -27.25
C CYS A 255 9.86 -2.40 -28.73
N TRP A 256 9.38 -1.53 -29.61
CA TRP A 256 9.47 -1.77 -31.06
C TRP A 256 10.67 -1.10 -31.74
N ALA A 257 11.58 -0.48 -30.98
CA ALA A 257 12.85 0.00 -31.51
C ALA A 257 13.74 -1.17 -31.93
N GLU A 258 14.56 -0.97 -32.96
CA GLU A 258 15.52 -1.98 -33.40
C GLU A 258 16.55 -2.26 -32.29
N GLY A 259 16.78 -3.55 -31.98
CA GLY A 259 17.67 -3.95 -30.89
C GLY A 259 17.11 -3.74 -29.48
N SER A 260 15.81 -3.51 -29.33
CA SER A 260 15.20 -3.33 -28.02
C SER A 260 15.37 -4.55 -27.12
N PRO A 261 15.78 -4.37 -25.85
CA PRO A 261 15.82 -5.44 -24.87
C PRO A 261 14.43 -5.71 -24.25
N LEU A 262 13.44 -4.84 -24.52
CA LEU A 262 12.05 -5.04 -24.13
C LEU A 262 11.32 -5.92 -25.14
N ARG A 263 10.56 -6.88 -24.63
CA ARG A 263 9.68 -7.78 -25.35
C ARG A 263 8.21 -7.51 -25.07
N GLU A 264 7.41 -7.49 -26.13
CA GLU A 264 5.97 -7.22 -26.08
C GLU A 264 5.23 -8.29 -25.26
N GLU A 265 5.62 -9.57 -25.40
CA GLU A 265 4.97 -10.67 -24.68
C GLU A 265 5.15 -10.55 -23.17
N LYS A 266 6.31 -10.03 -22.73
CA LYS A 266 6.57 -9.77 -21.31
C LYS A 266 5.77 -8.57 -20.81
N LEU A 267 5.61 -7.51 -21.61
CA LEU A 267 4.75 -6.37 -21.25
C LEU A 267 3.30 -6.83 -21.07
N LEU A 268 2.77 -7.57 -22.04
CA LEU A 268 1.44 -8.17 -21.97
C LEU A 268 1.29 -9.09 -20.74
N SER A 269 2.29 -9.92 -20.46
CA SER A 269 2.27 -10.78 -19.26
C SER A 269 2.19 -9.97 -17.96
N CYS A 270 2.89 -8.84 -17.87
CA CYS A 270 2.82 -7.95 -16.71
C CYS A 270 1.41 -7.37 -16.51
N MET A 271 0.74 -6.99 -17.61
CA MET A 271 -0.63 -6.46 -17.56
C MET A 271 -1.65 -7.54 -17.20
N LEU A 272 -1.52 -8.75 -17.76
CA LEU A 272 -2.45 -9.86 -17.52
C LEU A 272 -2.43 -10.34 -16.06
N ARG A 273 -1.27 -10.33 -15.40
CA ARG A 273 -1.14 -10.76 -13.98
C ARG A 273 -2.01 -9.95 -13.02
N LYS A 274 -2.29 -8.69 -13.34
CA LYS A 274 -3.00 -7.75 -12.47
C LYS A 274 -4.50 -7.96 -12.42
N ARG A 275 -5.07 -8.79 -13.30
CA ARG A 275 -6.53 -9.02 -13.42
C ARG A 275 -7.37 -7.73 -13.53
N SER A 276 -6.76 -6.60 -13.89
CA SER A 276 -7.44 -5.32 -14.08
C SER A 276 -7.93 -5.22 -15.51
N ARG A 277 -9.25 -5.33 -15.69
CA ARG A 277 -9.89 -5.20 -17.01
C ARG A 277 -9.68 -3.81 -17.61
N GLY A 278 -9.77 -2.76 -16.80
CA GLY A 278 -9.56 -1.38 -17.25
C GLY A 278 -8.16 -1.14 -17.81
N LEU A 279 -7.13 -1.64 -17.12
CA LEU A 279 -5.75 -1.50 -17.57
C LEU A 279 -5.47 -2.28 -18.85
N LEU A 280 -6.02 -3.50 -18.97
CA LEU A 280 -5.89 -4.30 -20.17
C LEU A 280 -6.57 -3.61 -21.36
N ASN A 281 -7.78 -3.07 -21.16
CA ASN A 281 -8.49 -2.35 -22.20
C ASN A 281 -7.71 -1.11 -22.68
N LEU A 282 -7.14 -0.33 -21.75
CA LEU A 282 -6.33 0.84 -22.09
C LEU A 282 -5.05 0.46 -22.83
N PHE A 283 -4.36 -0.58 -22.38
CA PHE A 283 -3.16 -1.06 -23.08
C PHE A 283 -3.50 -1.57 -24.49
N SER A 284 -4.57 -2.34 -24.63
CA SER A 284 -5.04 -2.85 -25.91
C SER A 284 -5.48 -1.73 -26.87
N SER A 285 -6.17 -0.68 -26.38
CA SER A 285 -6.54 0.45 -27.22
C SER A 285 -5.32 1.18 -27.76
N VAL A 286 -4.33 1.46 -26.90
CA VAL A 286 -3.08 2.10 -27.31
C VAL A 286 -2.29 1.22 -28.29
N LEU A 287 -2.24 -0.10 -28.07
CA LEU A 287 -1.60 -1.06 -28.97
C LEU A 287 -2.24 -1.06 -30.37
N ILE A 288 -3.57 -1.08 -30.44
CA ILE A 288 -4.32 -1.05 -31.71
C ILE A 288 -4.05 0.26 -32.46
N GLU A 289 -4.13 1.40 -31.79
CA GLU A 289 -3.85 2.72 -32.38
C GLU A 289 -2.43 2.78 -32.95
N LYS A 290 -1.44 2.39 -32.15
CA LYS A 290 -0.02 2.38 -32.55
C LYS A 290 0.26 1.42 -33.71
N THR A 291 -0.41 0.27 -33.75
CA THR A 291 -0.28 -0.69 -34.85
C THR A 291 -0.86 -0.11 -36.14
N ARG A 292 -2.00 0.58 -36.06
CA ARG A 292 -2.61 1.28 -37.19
C ARG A 292 -1.70 2.40 -37.71
N GLU A 293 -1.12 3.21 -36.82
CA GLU A 293 -0.15 4.25 -37.18
C GLU A 293 1.03 3.64 -37.96
N LYS A 294 1.60 2.54 -37.46
CA LYS A 294 2.69 1.83 -38.15
C LYS A 294 2.29 1.31 -39.51
N LEU A 295 1.14 0.65 -39.64
CA LEU A 295 0.64 0.12 -40.92
C LEU A 295 0.37 1.20 -41.96
N LEU A 296 -0.05 2.39 -41.52
CA LEU A 296 -0.23 3.55 -42.40
C LEU A 296 1.11 4.12 -42.88
N VAL A 297 2.17 3.99 -42.08
CA VAL A 297 3.54 4.41 -42.42
C VAL A 297 4.28 3.34 -43.23
N SER A 298 4.02 2.05 -42.99
CA SER A 298 4.67 0.91 -43.66
C SER A 298 3.69 0.20 -44.61
N LYS A 299 3.72 0.54 -45.91
CA LYS A 299 2.93 -0.14 -46.95
C LYS A 299 3.34 -1.60 -47.24
N SER A 300 4.27 -2.20 -46.49
CA SER A 300 4.61 -3.61 -46.66
C SER A 300 5.23 -4.21 -45.40
N LEU A 301 4.49 -5.07 -44.70
CA LEU A 301 4.98 -6.30 -44.03
C LEU A 301 3.83 -6.91 -43.23
N VAL A 302 2.99 -7.71 -43.92
CA VAL A 302 1.96 -8.54 -43.29
C VAL A 302 2.45 -9.98 -43.36
N LYS A 303 2.64 -10.62 -42.20
CA LYS A 303 2.50 -12.08 -42.02
C LYS A 303 2.56 -12.57 -40.56
N GLY A 304 3.00 -11.75 -39.59
CA GLY A 304 3.04 -12.16 -38.16
C GLY A 304 1.89 -11.70 -37.27
N LEU A 305 1.26 -10.55 -37.57
CA LEU A 305 0.37 -9.84 -36.65
C LEU A 305 -1.11 -10.28 -36.66
N PHE A 306 -1.55 -11.05 -37.67
CA PHE A 306 -2.96 -11.44 -37.80
C PHE A 306 -3.40 -12.50 -36.78
N PHE A 307 -2.48 -13.30 -36.25
CA PHE A 307 -2.82 -14.39 -35.33
C PHE A 307 -3.15 -13.88 -33.91
N PHE A 308 -2.49 -12.81 -33.46
CA PHE A 308 -2.79 -12.20 -32.16
C PHE A 308 -4.08 -11.37 -32.18
N PHE A 309 -4.35 -10.67 -33.29
CA PHE A 309 -5.58 -9.88 -33.45
C PHE A 309 -6.83 -10.76 -33.37
N LEU A 310 -6.82 -11.92 -34.03
CA LEU A 310 -7.92 -12.90 -34.00
C LEU A 310 -8.12 -13.55 -32.62
N CYS A 311 -7.05 -13.87 -31.90
CA CYS A 311 -7.19 -14.45 -30.55
C CYS A 311 -7.68 -13.44 -29.52
N PHE A 312 -7.26 -12.17 -29.62
CA PHE A 312 -7.64 -11.14 -28.65
C PHE A 312 -9.08 -10.66 -28.84
N ASP A 313 -9.53 -10.45 -30.10
CA ASP A 313 -10.94 -10.15 -30.39
C ASP A 313 -11.86 -11.31 -29.97
N PHE A 314 -11.46 -12.56 -30.21
CA PHE A 314 -12.30 -13.71 -29.86
C PHE A 314 -12.43 -13.94 -28.34
N LEU A 315 -11.40 -13.60 -27.55
CA LEU A 315 -11.41 -13.77 -26.09
C LEU A 315 -12.07 -12.63 -25.32
N PHE A 316 -12.11 -11.41 -25.87
CA PHE A 316 -12.62 -10.23 -25.15
C PHE A 316 -13.91 -9.64 -25.71
N ASN A 317 -14.27 -9.86 -26.99
CA ASN A 317 -15.50 -9.35 -27.59
C ASN A 317 -16.67 -10.36 -27.64
N ASN A 318 -16.51 -11.59 -27.14
CA ASN A 318 -17.62 -12.53 -26.94
C ASN A 318 -17.98 -12.65 -25.46
N PRO A 319 -19.17 -12.20 -25.03
CA PRO A 319 -19.67 -12.49 -23.70
C PRO A 319 -20.22 -13.92 -23.71
N PHE A 320 -19.60 -14.81 -22.94
CA PHE A 320 -20.27 -15.99 -22.40
C PHE A 320 -20.42 -15.83 -20.89
#